data_AF-A0A0C3CLB1-F1
#
_entry.id   AF-A0A0C3CLB1-F1
#
_cell.length_a   1.000
_cell.length_b   1.000
_cell.length_c   1.000
_cell.angle_alpha   90.00
_cell.angle_beta   90.00
_cell.angle_gamma   90.00
#
_symmetry.space_group_name_H-M   'P 1'
#
loop_
_entity.id
_entity.type
_entity.pdbx_description
1 polymer ?
#
loop_
_entity_poly.entity_id
_entity_poly.type
_entity_poly.pdbx_seq_one_letter_code
_entity_poly.pdbx_strand_id
1 'polypeptide(L)'
;EGRALGGYIQSSSGLASFTAYSGCGSPACGEPGNGFTAAMNQLAYGAPPGQGSGDACGRCFSITGTGDPYSPWSTGPFNTIVVKVTDLCPAEGDGRWCEQTTSNPTNQYGKPFHFDICEDTGGADAFFPSGLGALIGNFTEVSCNQWSGSNGGALWNGACLAGETAGNWPAIGCGNEGT
;
A
#
# COMPACT_ATOMS: atom_id res chain seq x y z
N GLU A 1 -9.46 -2.27 -17.41
CA GLU A 1 -8.64 -2.65 -16.24
C GLU A 1 -7.92 -3.95 -16.59
N GLY A 2 -6.59 -3.95 -16.58
CA GLY A 2 -5.80 -5.16 -16.82
C GLY A 2 -5.61 -5.90 -15.50
N ARG A 3 -5.90 -7.20 -15.47
CA ARG A 3 -5.62 -8.05 -14.31
C ARG A 3 -4.21 -8.63 -14.42
N ALA A 4 -3.48 -8.65 -13.32
CA ALA A 4 -2.21 -9.36 -13.22
C ALA A 4 -2.44 -10.87 -13.05
N LEU A 5 -1.36 -11.64 -13.03
CA LEU A 5 -1.40 -13.07 -12.66
C LEU A 5 -2.11 -13.22 -11.32
N GLY A 6 -2.98 -14.23 -11.17
CA GLY A 6 -3.80 -14.42 -9.96
C GLY A 6 -5.12 -13.63 -9.95
N GLY A 7 -5.36 -12.76 -10.93
CA GLY A 7 -6.59 -11.95 -11.00
C GLY A 7 -6.54 -10.66 -10.18
N TYR A 8 -5.41 -10.41 -9.51
CA TYR A 8 -5.07 -9.18 -8.80
C TYR A 8 -5.15 -7.94 -9.69
N ILE A 9 -5.47 -6.80 -9.07
CA ILE A 9 -5.58 -5.50 -9.73
C ILE A 9 -4.40 -4.65 -9.30
N GLN A 10 -3.41 -4.56 -10.18
CA GLN A 10 -2.13 -3.91 -9.94
C GLN A 10 -1.92 -2.84 -11.01
N SER A 11 -1.95 -1.57 -10.60
CA SER A 11 -1.86 -0.41 -11.48
C SER A 11 -0.79 0.54 -10.96
N SER A 12 0.04 1.09 -11.84
CA SER A 12 1.08 2.06 -11.46
C SER A 12 0.53 3.44 -11.10
N SER A 13 -0.79 3.67 -11.22
CA SER A 13 -1.45 4.86 -10.71
C SER A 13 -2.93 4.61 -10.50
N GLY A 14 -3.58 5.42 -9.66
CA GLY A 14 -5.01 5.30 -9.43
C GLY A 14 -5.52 6.14 -8.28
N LEU A 15 -6.77 5.87 -7.90
CA LEU A 15 -7.41 6.44 -6.72
C LEU A 15 -7.30 5.47 -5.55
N ALA A 16 -7.06 6.01 -4.35
CA ALA A 16 -6.94 5.23 -3.13
C ALA A 16 -7.64 5.90 -1.95
N SER A 17 -7.94 5.10 -0.93
CA SER A 17 -8.12 5.58 0.45
C SER A 17 -6.85 5.34 1.25
N PHE A 18 -6.72 6.07 2.36
CA PHE A 18 -5.56 6.05 3.23
C PHE A 18 -5.98 6.02 4.69
N THR A 19 -5.36 5.16 5.50
CA THR A 19 -5.44 5.16 6.96
C THR A 19 -4.03 5.01 7.55
N ALA A 20 -3.94 4.86 8.87
CA ALA A 20 -2.69 4.61 9.56
C ALA A 20 -2.82 3.38 10.48
N TYR A 21 -1.70 2.67 10.64
CA TYR A 21 -1.58 1.55 11.58
C TYR A 21 -0.23 1.56 12.30
N SER A 22 -0.19 0.92 13.46
CA SER A 22 1.05 0.71 14.22
C SER A 22 1.49 -0.77 14.13
N GLY A 23 2.78 -1.03 14.34
CA GLY A 23 3.32 -2.40 14.42
C GLY A 23 3.81 -2.98 13.08
N CYS A 24 4.48 -2.18 12.25
CA CYS A 24 4.97 -2.62 10.93
C CYS A 24 6.36 -3.30 10.94
N GLY A 25 6.84 -3.73 12.11
CA GLY A 25 8.17 -4.33 12.28
C GLY A 25 8.30 -5.79 11.82
N SER A 26 7.18 -6.48 11.57
CA SER A 26 7.16 -7.86 11.06
C SER A 26 6.10 -8.02 9.95
N PRO A 27 6.29 -7.35 8.80
CA PRO A 27 5.23 -7.20 7.81
C PRO A 27 5.16 -8.39 6.85
N ALA A 28 4.10 -8.48 6.06
CA ALA A 28 3.79 -9.62 5.19
C ALA A 28 4.80 -9.87 4.06
N CYS A 29 5.56 -8.86 3.61
CA CYS A 29 6.67 -9.06 2.67
C CYS A 29 7.89 -9.71 3.33
N GLY A 30 7.92 -9.78 4.67
CA GLY A 30 8.98 -10.43 5.43
C GLY A 30 10.25 -9.61 5.61
N GLU A 31 10.27 -8.37 5.17
CA GLU A 31 11.34 -7.41 5.40
C GLU A 31 10.71 -6.07 5.83
N PRO A 32 11.03 -5.55 7.03
CA PRO A 32 10.60 -4.21 7.43
C PRO A 32 11.42 -3.14 6.68
N GLY A 33 11.05 -1.87 6.83
CA GLY A 33 11.83 -0.72 6.35
C GLY A 33 11.94 0.35 7.43
N ASN A 34 12.97 1.20 7.36
CA ASN A 34 13.13 2.34 8.28
C ASN A 34 12.68 3.70 7.69
N GLY A 35 12.34 3.72 6.39
CA GLY A 35 11.64 4.84 5.75
C GLY A 35 10.13 4.66 5.84
N PHE A 36 9.35 5.57 5.25
CA PHE A 36 7.89 5.46 5.28
C PHE A 36 7.42 4.19 4.57
N THR A 37 6.68 3.35 5.29
CA THR A 37 6.12 2.10 4.78
C THR A 37 4.60 2.11 4.81
N ALA A 38 3.99 1.24 4.01
CA ALA A 38 2.55 1.03 4.03
C ALA A 38 2.19 -0.43 3.77
N ALA A 39 1.03 -0.82 4.28
CA ALA A 39 0.30 -2.01 3.85
C ALA A 39 -0.58 -1.67 2.64
N MET A 40 -0.64 -2.57 1.66
CA MET A 40 -1.53 -2.41 0.50
C MET A 40 -2.70 -3.39 0.58
N ASN A 41 -3.90 -2.99 0.13
CA ASN A 41 -5.05 -3.90 0.12
C ASN A 41 -4.75 -5.18 -0.66
N GLN A 42 -5.27 -6.30 -0.18
CA GLN A 42 -4.98 -7.65 -0.68
C GLN A 42 -5.10 -7.79 -2.21
N LEU A 43 -6.11 -7.17 -2.81
CA LEU A 43 -6.36 -7.24 -4.26
C LEU A 43 -5.24 -6.60 -5.10
N ALA A 44 -4.46 -5.69 -4.51
CA ALA A 44 -3.30 -5.07 -5.15
C ALA A 44 -1.96 -5.57 -4.57
N TYR A 45 -1.94 -6.03 -3.32
CA TYR A 45 -0.76 -6.61 -2.68
C TYR A 45 -0.21 -7.80 -3.47
N GLY A 46 -1.10 -8.70 -3.93
CA GLY A 46 -0.72 -9.81 -4.81
C GLY A 46 -0.54 -11.16 -4.12
N ALA A 47 -0.99 -11.31 -2.87
CA ALA A 47 -1.03 -12.59 -2.17
C ALA A 47 -2.08 -12.57 -1.03
N PRO A 48 -2.70 -13.72 -0.67
CA PRO A 48 -3.54 -13.81 0.53
C PRO A 48 -2.71 -13.94 1.82
N PRO A 49 -3.32 -13.76 3.00
CA PRO A 49 -2.65 -13.96 4.28
C PRO A 49 -1.95 -15.32 4.38
N GLY A 50 -0.71 -15.31 4.84
CA GLY A 50 0.09 -16.51 5.05
C GLY A 50 0.76 -17.10 3.79
N GLN A 51 0.56 -16.52 2.61
CA GLN A 51 1.26 -16.95 1.38
C GLN A 51 2.52 -16.13 1.04
N GLY A 52 2.92 -15.23 1.93
CA GLY A 52 4.18 -14.49 1.83
C GLY A 52 4.07 -13.21 1.00
N SER A 53 5.10 -12.95 0.19
CA SER A 53 5.24 -11.71 -0.57
C SER A 53 4.39 -11.74 -1.84
N GLY A 54 3.58 -10.69 -2.04
CA GLY A 54 2.95 -10.42 -3.33
C GLY A 54 3.78 -9.45 -4.18
N ASP A 55 3.37 -9.21 -5.43
CA ASP A 55 4.18 -8.40 -6.36
C ASP A 55 4.24 -6.91 -5.98
N ALA A 56 3.39 -6.45 -5.04
CA ALA A 56 3.50 -5.10 -4.49
C ALA A 56 4.74 -4.90 -3.60
N CYS A 57 5.30 -5.99 -3.06
CA CYS A 57 6.38 -5.94 -2.10
C CYS A 57 7.63 -5.22 -2.63
N GLY A 58 8.02 -4.16 -1.92
CA GLY A 58 9.18 -3.33 -2.22
C GLY A 58 8.92 -2.16 -3.17
N ARG A 59 7.74 -2.11 -3.84
CA ARG A 59 7.41 -1.00 -4.75
C ARG A 59 7.20 0.30 -3.99
N CYS A 60 7.60 1.40 -4.61
CA CYS A 60 7.47 2.74 -4.02
C CYS A 60 6.38 3.55 -4.72
N PHE A 61 5.57 4.27 -3.93
CA PHE A 61 4.44 5.04 -4.42
C PHE A 61 4.45 6.45 -3.83
N SER A 62 4.36 7.45 -4.71
CA SER A 62 4.00 8.81 -4.32
C SER A 62 2.49 8.84 -4.10
N ILE A 63 2.07 9.05 -2.85
CA ILE A 63 0.66 9.10 -2.45
C ILE A 63 0.29 10.52 -2.06
N THR A 64 -0.90 10.97 -2.44
CA THR A 64 -1.38 12.34 -2.17
C THR A 64 -2.80 12.31 -1.64
N GLY A 65 -3.01 12.91 -0.46
CA GLY A 65 -4.35 13.16 0.07
C GLY A 65 -5.04 14.27 -0.73
N THR A 66 -6.32 14.13 -1.01
CA THR A 66 -7.10 15.16 -1.73
C THR A 66 -8.49 15.39 -1.14
N GLY A 67 -8.85 14.69 -0.06
CA GLY A 67 -10.15 14.81 0.57
C GLY A 67 -10.25 13.99 1.86
N ASP A 68 -11.07 14.46 2.78
CA ASP A 68 -11.51 13.69 3.95
C ASP A 68 -12.87 13.05 3.64
N PRO A 69 -12.99 11.72 3.61
CA PRO A 69 -14.26 11.04 3.33
C PRO A 69 -15.35 11.31 4.40
N TYR A 70 -14.98 11.74 5.60
CA TYR A 70 -15.90 12.12 6.68
C TYR A 70 -16.27 13.60 6.66
N SER A 71 -15.48 14.43 6.00
CA SER A 71 -15.73 15.86 5.79
C SER A 71 -15.51 16.24 4.32
N PRO A 72 -16.47 15.93 3.42
CA PRO A 72 -16.30 16.09 1.97
C PRO A 72 -16.06 17.53 1.50
N TRP A 73 -16.35 18.51 2.36
CA TRP A 73 -16.15 19.93 2.09
C TRP A 73 -14.76 20.44 2.51
N SER A 74 -13.97 19.61 3.19
CA SER A 74 -12.59 19.94 3.55
C SER A 74 -11.73 20.09 2.30
N THR A 75 -10.99 21.20 2.23
CA THR A 75 -10.09 21.52 1.12
C THR A 75 -8.61 21.37 1.49
N GLY A 76 -8.33 20.78 2.65
CA GLY A 76 -6.98 20.53 3.15
C GLY A 76 -6.62 21.38 4.37
N PRO A 77 -5.33 21.49 4.71
CA PRO A 77 -4.17 21.07 3.90
C PRO A 77 -4.10 19.56 3.71
N PHE A 78 -3.56 19.11 2.56
CA PHE A 78 -3.24 17.71 2.31
C PHE A 78 -1.79 17.59 1.87
N ASN A 79 -1.18 16.45 2.17
CA ASN A 79 0.24 16.21 1.95
C ASN A 79 0.48 15.13 0.89
N THR A 80 1.72 15.11 0.38
CA THR A 80 2.25 14.07 -0.49
C THR A 80 3.48 13.46 0.18
N ILE A 81 3.55 12.13 0.21
CA ILE A 81 4.74 11.39 0.67
C ILE A 81 5.06 10.25 -0.31
N VAL A 82 6.28 9.71 -0.24
CA VAL A 82 6.65 8.48 -0.93
C VAL A 82 6.74 7.36 0.10
N VAL A 83 5.95 6.30 -0.08
CA VAL A 83 5.96 5.10 0.76
C VAL A 83 6.51 3.90 0.00
N LYS A 84 7.14 2.96 0.70
CA LYS A 84 7.44 1.61 0.20
C LYS A 84 6.41 0.63 0.73
N VAL A 85 5.84 -0.20 -0.13
CA VAL A 85 4.92 -1.27 0.32
C VAL A 85 5.74 -2.40 0.91
N THR A 86 5.50 -2.69 2.19
CA THR A 86 6.15 -3.80 2.91
C THR A 86 5.16 -4.79 3.48
N ASP A 87 3.86 -4.47 3.45
CA ASP A 87 2.86 -5.19 4.22
C ASP A 87 1.54 -5.39 3.47
N LEU A 88 0.72 -6.27 4.02
CA LEU A 88 -0.60 -6.64 3.50
C LEU A 88 -1.69 -6.05 4.40
N CYS A 89 -2.63 -5.33 3.80
CA CYS A 89 -3.92 -5.06 4.42
C CYS A 89 -4.94 -6.09 3.91
N PRO A 90 -5.31 -7.10 4.71
CA PRO A 90 -6.11 -8.23 4.25
C PRO A 90 -7.57 -7.82 3.98
N ALA A 91 -8.21 -8.50 3.01
CA ALA A 91 -9.62 -8.28 2.72
C ALA A 91 -10.52 -8.75 3.87
N GLU A 92 -10.10 -9.79 4.58
CA GLU A 92 -10.70 -10.24 5.84
C GLU A 92 -9.99 -9.57 7.01
N GLY A 93 -10.70 -8.71 7.75
CA GLY A 93 -10.18 -8.09 8.98
C GLY A 93 -10.33 -6.58 8.99
N ASP A 94 -9.96 -5.90 7.90
CA ASP A 94 -10.00 -4.44 7.83
C ASP A 94 -11.26 -3.94 7.12
N GLY A 95 -12.36 -4.10 7.86
CA GLY A 95 -13.71 -3.80 7.40
C GLY A 95 -13.82 -2.35 6.92
N ARG A 96 -14.32 -2.20 5.69
CA ARG A 96 -14.55 -0.98 4.90
C ARG A 96 -13.41 -0.43 4.05
N TRP A 97 -12.14 -0.73 4.33
CA TRP A 97 -11.01 -0.10 3.63
C TRP A 97 -10.31 -1.03 2.64
N CYS A 98 -10.06 -2.28 3.05
CA CYS A 98 -9.29 -3.26 2.27
C CYS A 98 -10.13 -4.40 1.68
N GLU A 99 -11.46 -4.30 1.78
CA GLU A 99 -12.43 -5.31 1.36
C GLU A 99 -12.58 -5.48 -0.18
N GLN A 100 -11.70 -4.86 -0.99
CA GLN A 100 -11.77 -5.01 -2.45
C GLN A 100 -11.52 -6.46 -2.85
N THR A 101 -12.36 -6.96 -3.76
CA THR A 101 -12.23 -8.30 -4.34
C THR A 101 -12.34 -8.23 -5.87
N THR A 102 -12.08 -9.35 -6.54
CA THR A 102 -12.18 -9.42 -8.01
C THR A 102 -13.61 -9.18 -8.52
N SER A 103 -14.64 -9.47 -7.71
CA SER A 103 -16.06 -9.28 -8.03
C SER A 103 -16.62 -7.94 -7.52
N ASN A 104 -16.03 -7.35 -6.49
CA ASN A 104 -16.33 -6.02 -6.01
C ASN A 104 -15.02 -5.23 -5.81
N PRO A 105 -14.49 -4.58 -6.86
CA PRO A 105 -13.13 -4.06 -6.87
C PRO A 105 -12.97 -2.73 -6.14
N THR A 106 -13.97 -2.26 -5.40
CA THR A 106 -13.91 -1.01 -4.65
C THR A 106 -14.38 -1.20 -3.22
N ASN A 107 -13.76 -0.48 -2.29
CA ASN A 107 -14.18 -0.47 -0.89
C ASN A 107 -15.42 0.43 -0.66
N GLN A 108 -15.87 0.60 0.59
CA GLN A 108 -17.08 1.38 0.94
C GLN A 108 -16.99 2.86 0.55
N TYR A 109 -15.79 3.37 0.30
CA TYR A 109 -15.53 4.74 -0.14
C TYR A 109 -15.32 4.86 -1.67
N GLY A 110 -15.63 3.79 -2.40
CA GLY A 110 -15.50 3.73 -3.85
C GLY A 110 -14.06 3.75 -4.33
N LYS A 111 -13.10 3.30 -3.51
CA LYS A 111 -11.66 3.30 -3.86
C LYS A 111 -11.17 1.90 -4.21
N PRO A 112 -10.52 1.73 -5.38
CA PRO A 112 -10.01 0.43 -5.81
C PRO A 112 -8.73 0.02 -5.10
N PHE A 113 -7.99 0.97 -4.55
CA PHE A 113 -6.77 0.74 -3.79
C PHE A 113 -6.90 1.31 -2.38
N HIS A 114 -6.13 0.74 -1.47
CA HIS A 114 -5.95 1.29 -0.14
C HIS A 114 -4.49 1.15 0.29
N PHE A 115 -3.99 2.19 0.96
CA PHE A 115 -2.69 2.17 1.63
C PHE A 115 -2.91 2.47 3.12
N ASP A 116 -2.52 1.52 3.95
CA ASP A 116 -2.51 1.71 5.40
C ASP A 116 -1.10 2.08 5.84
N ILE A 117 -0.88 3.33 6.23
CA ILE A 117 0.45 3.93 6.36
C ILE A 117 1.00 3.64 7.75
N CYS A 118 2.23 3.12 7.83
CA CYS A 118 2.81 2.81 9.12
C CYS A 118 3.14 4.07 9.94
N GLU A 119 2.65 4.12 11.17
CA GLU A 119 2.94 5.16 12.16
C GLU A 119 4.38 5.05 12.69
N ASP A 120 4.87 3.83 12.91
CA ASP A 120 6.16 3.56 13.55
C ASP A 120 7.36 4.18 12.81
N THR A 121 7.24 4.38 11.49
CA THR A 121 8.28 4.97 10.63
C THR A 121 8.07 6.47 10.37
N GLY A 122 7.03 7.08 10.96
CA GLY A 122 6.68 8.50 10.82
C GLY A 122 5.89 8.83 9.55
N GLY A 123 5.50 7.83 8.76
CA GLY A 123 4.77 8.06 7.50
C GLY A 123 3.38 8.65 7.73
N ALA A 124 2.65 8.14 8.73
CA ALA A 124 1.34 8.64 9.09
C ALA A 124 1.39 10.12 9.53
N ASP A 125 2.32 10.47 10.43
CA ASP A 125 2.52 11.84 10.91
C ASP A 125 2.86 12.82 9.79
N ALA A 126 3.59 12.37 8.76
CA ALA A 126 3.93 13.17 7.60
C ALA A 126 2.76 13.34 6.62
N PHE A 127 1.84 12.37 6.56
CA PHE A 127 0.75 12.35 5.59
C PHE A 127 -0.53 13.01 6.12
N PHE A 128 -0.94 12.65 7.34
CA PHE A 128 -2.22 13.04 7.91
C PHE A 128 -2.13 14.36 8.67
N PRO A 129 -2.94 15.38 8.30
CA PRO A 129 -3.12 16.55 9.13
C PRO A 129 -3.66 16.17 10.52
N SER A 130 -3.27 16.92 11.55
CA SER A 130 -3.73 16.70 12.92
C SER A 130 -5.26 16.59 13.01
N GLY A 131 -5.75 15.48 13.56
CA GLY A 131 -7.17 15.20 13.74
C GLY A 131 -7.84 14.47 12.58
N LEU A 132 -7.12 14.18 11.49
CA LEU A 132 -7.60 13.34 10.40
C LEU A 132 -6.91 11.98 10.45
N GLY A 133 -7.68 10.90 10.58
CA GLY A 133 -7.15 9.52 10.58
C GLY A 133 -7.45 8.74 9.30
N ALA A 134 -8.19 9.35 8.36
CA ALA A 134 -8.47 8.75 7.07
C ALA A 134 -8.56 9.81 5.99
N LEU A 135 -8.06 9.49 4.79
CA LEU A 135 -8.12 10.35 3.62
C LEU A 135 -8.49 9.54 2.38
N ILE A 136 -8.89 10.25 1.33
CA ILE A 136 -8.94 9.74 -0.02
C ILE A 136 -8.03 10.57 -0.92
N GLY A 137 -7.59 9.98 -2.03
CA GLY A 137 -6.82 10.71 -3.02
C GLY A 137 -6.26 9.82 -4.11
N ASN A 138 -5.02 10.09 -4.50
CA ASN A 138 -4.36 9.44 -5.63
C ASN A 138 -2.99 8.88 -5.25
N PHE A 139 -2.53 7.95 -6.05
CA PHE A 139 -1.17 7.43 -5.97
C PHE A 139 -0.56 7.30 -7.37
N THR A 140 0.76 7.32 -7.42
CA THR A 140 1.57 7.01 -8.60
C THR A 140 2.80 6.24 -8.16
N GLU A 141 3.06 5.11 -8.78
CA GLU A 141 4.29 4.33 -8.59
C GLU A 141 5.47 5.13 -9.10
N VAL A 142 6.54 5.17 -8.31
CA VAL A 142 7.75 5.94 -8.59
C VAL A 142 8.98 5.06 -8.36
N SER A 143 10.10 5.45 -8.93
CA SER A 143 11.39 4.84 -8.59
C SER A 143 11.65 4.97 -7.09
N CYS A 144 12.08 3.88 -6.44
CA CYS A 144 12.47 3.90 -5.04
C CYS A 144 13.68 4.79 -4.73
N ASN A 145 14.35 5.36 -5.74
CA ASN A 145 15.30 6.46 -5.54
C ASN A 145 14.63 7.73 -4.96
N GLN A 146 13.30 7.84 -5.02
CA GLN A 146 12.54 8.92 -4.39
C GLN A 146 12.12 8.58 -2.95
N TRP A 147 12.25 7.32 -2.53
CA TRP A 147 11.96 6.89 -1.17
C TRP A 147 13.23 7.01 -0.31
N SER A 148 13.08 7.62 0.87
CA SER A 148 14.19 7.76 1.83
C SER A 148 14.09 6.66 2.88
N GLY A 149 15.09 5.78 2.92
CA GLY A 149 15.19 4.74 3.92
C GLY A 149 16.12 3.60 3.48
N SER A 150 16.04 2.49 4.20
CA SER A 150 16.73 1.23 3.93
C SER A 150 15.86 0.07 4.40
N ASN A 151 16.00 -1.08 3.73
CA ASN A 151 15.31 -2.30 4.11
C ASN A 151 15.95 -2.87 5.39
N GLY A 152 15.12 -3.51 6.21
CA GLY A 152 15.57 -4.38 7.28
C GLY A 152 16.05 -5.72 6.74
N GLY A 153 16.43 -6.63 7.64
CA GLY A 153 16.78 -7.99 7.27
C GLY A 153 15.55 -8.85 6.99
N ALA A 154 15.71 -9.85 6.12
CA ALA A 154 14.72 -10.90 5.90
C ALA A 154 14.39 -11.62 7.21
N LEU A 155 13.10 -11.70 7.53
CA LEU A 155 12.57 -12.33 8.74
C LEU A 155 12.32 -13.83 8.55
N TRP A 156 12.19 -14.29 7.30
CA TRP A 156 11.96 -15.68 6.93
C TRP A 156 12.43 -15.97 5.49
N ASN A 157 12.65 -17.25 5.18
CA ASN A 157 13.06 -17.68 3.84
C ASN A 157 11.93 -17.44 2.83
N GLY A 158 12.21 -16.66 1.78
CA GLY A 158 11.22 -16.25 0.78
C GLY A 158 10.68 -14.84 0.99
N ALA A 159 11.11 -14.13 2.04
CA ALA A 159 10.86 -12.71 2.16
C ALA A 159 11.41 -11.96 0.93
N CYS A 160 10.70 -10.94 0.48
CA CYS A 160 11.04 -10.26 -0.77
C CYS A 160 10.60 -8.79 -0.75
N LEU A 161 11.52 -7.89 -1.14
CA LEU A 161 11.23 -6.51 -1.55
C LEU A 161 11.79 -6.19 -2.94
N ALA A 162 11.91 -7.19 -3.83
CA ALA A 162 12.50 -7.05 -5.15
C ALA A 162 11.77 -6.03 -6.05
N GLY A 163 10.51 -5.69 -5.74
CA GLY A 163 9.77 -4.61 -6.39
C GLY A 163 10.47 -3.25 -6.34
N GLU A 164 11.42 -3.04 -5.41
CA GLU A 164 12.13 -1.77 -5.28
C GLU A 164 13.07 -1.44 -6.45
N THR A 165 13.46 -2.46 -7.22
CA THR A 165 14.32 -2.33 -8.42
C THR A 165 13.59 -2.68 -9.72
N ALA A 166 12.34 -3.13 -9.62
CA ALA A 166 11.52 -3.45 -10.78
C ALA A 166 11.16 -2.18 -11.57
N GLY A 167 10.81 -2.34 -12.84
CA GLY A 167 10.03 -1.31 -13.52
C GLY A 167 8.69 -1.11 -12.83
N ASN A 168 8.04 0.03 -13.06
CA ASN A 168 6.66 0.21 -12.62
C ASN A 168 5.75 -0.87 -13.22
N TRP A 169 4.65 -1.18 -12.55
CA TRP A 169 3.62 -2.08 -13.10
C TRP A 169 3.24 -1.66 -14.53
N PRO A 170 3.15 -2.62 -15.47
CA PRO A 170 2.96 -4.07 -15.27
C PRO A 170 4.25 -4.93 -15.24
N ALA A 171 5.42 -4.40 -14.89
CA ALA A 171 6.60 -5.24 -14.64
C ALA A 171 6.43 -6.11 -13.39
N ILE A 172 7.24 -7.17 -13.25
CA ILE A 172 7.20 -8.11 -12.11
C ILE A 172 8.43 -7.88 -11.22
N GLY A 173 8.20 -7.77 -9.92
CA GLY A 173 9.21 -7.77 -8.86
C GLY A 173 9.24 -9.12 -8.15
N CYS A 174 8.50 -9.25 -7.05
CA CYS A 174 8.42 -10.48 -6.26
C CYS A 174 7.52 -11.56 -6.89
N GLY A 175 6.53 -11.17 -7.71
CA GLY A 175 5.50 -12.07 -8.23
C GLY A 175 4.28 -12.19 -7.31
N ASN A 176 3.14 -12.54 -7.90
CA ASN A 176 1.90 -12.78 -7.17
C ASN A 176 1.79 -14.24 -6.75
N GLU A 177 1.17 -14.49 -5.60
CA GLU A 177 0.92 -15.81 -5.04
C GLU A 177 -0.58 -16.05 -4.89
N GLY A 178 -1.08 -17.21 -5.33
CA GLY A 178 -2.49 -17.56 -5.22
C GLY A 178 -3.44 -16.79 -6.15
N THR A 179 -4.72 -16.74 -5.76
CA THR A 179 -5.86 -16.15 -6.50
C THR A 179 -6.90 -15.58 -5.56
#